data_AF-D9UQH1-F1
#
_entry.id   AF-D9UQH1-F1
#
_cell.length_a   1.000
_cell.length_b   1.000
_cell.length_c   1.000
_cell.angle_alpha   90.00
_cell.angle_beta   90.00
_cell.angle_gamma   90.00
#
_symmetry.space_group_name_H-M   'P 1'
#
loop_
_entity.id
_entity.type
_entity.pdbx_description
1 polymer ?
#
loop_
_entity_poly.entity_id
_entity_poly.type
_entity_poly.pdbx_seq_one_letter_code
_entity_poly.pdbx_strand_id
1 'polypeptide(L)'
;MPLCAGRGGTLHWTADLDIDCDGRPGPVCNAASGPYFQGTTAWNGSDGRPLSADEVPYVVVPGPSARWRPAASGVTGGTLAVLVHGGRVRYAVVGDTGPTDVIGEASYAAALSLGLVGPPQAAGTQDDVLYLLFPDTRVHPIEDPAAARAAGRARVSRYLRETTP
;
A
#
# COMPACT_ATOMS: atom_id res chain seq x y z
N MET A 1 7.09 11.59 11.71
CA MET A 1 6.96 10.48 10.77
C MET A 1 7.94 10.70 9.61
N PRO A 2 9.03 9.92 9.50
CA PRO A 2 10.04 10.16 8.47
C PRO A 2 9.63 9.50 7.14
N LEU A 3 9.17 10.32 6.20
CA LEU A 3 9.01 9.92 4.80
C LEU A 3 10.22 10.46 4.04
N CYS A 4 11.00 9.57 3.41
CA CYS A 4 12.28 9.90 2.81
C CYS A 4 12.23 9.87 1.28
N ALA A 5 12.81 10.88 0.65
CA ALA A 5 13.10 10.82 -0.78
C ALA A 5 14.28 9.87 -1.03
N GLY A 6 14.14 8.99 -2.02
CA GLY A 6 15.19 8.11 -2.50
C GLY A 6 15.65 8.49 -3.91
N ARG A 7 16.62 7.71 -4.43
CA ARG A 7 17.11 7.88 -5.81
C ARG A 7 15.98 7.61 -6.83
N GLY A 8 16.08 8.23 -8.01
CA GLY A 8 15.11 8.00 -9.09
C GLY A 8 13.68 8.44 -8.76
N GLY A 9 13.51 9.39 -7.84
CA GLY A 9 12.20 9.94 -7.46
C GLY A 9 11.35 9.02 -6.58
N THR A 10 11.91 7.94 -6.03
CA THR A 10 11.20 7.04 -5.11
C THR A 10 10.94 7.70 -3.77
N LEU A 11 9.88 7.28 -3.08
CA LEU A 11 9.63 7.63 -1.69
C LEU A 11 9.70 6.35 -0.84
N HIS A 12 10.26 6.42 0.36
CA HIS A 12 10.31 5.26 1.23
C HIS A 12 10.24 5.60 2.71
N TRP A 13 9.81 4.62 3.50
CA TRP A 13 9.84 4.64 4.96
C TRP A 13 9.82 3.20 5.47
N THR A 14 10.20 3.03 6.73
CA THR A 14 10.07 1.77 7.46
C THR A 14 9.11 2.00 8.62
N ALA A 15 8.18 1.06 8.82
CA ALA A 15 7.19 1.07 9.89
C ALA A 15 6.79 -0.37 10.22
N ASP A 16 6.01 -0.53 11.28
CA ASP A 16 5.16 -1.70 11.48
C ASP A 16 4.13 -1.84 10.36
N LEU A 17 3.37 -2.93 10.36
CA LEU A 17 2.25 -3.13 9.46
C LEU A 17 0.96 -3.35 10.24
N ASP A 18 0.07 -2.38 10.19
CA ASP A 18 -1.30 -2.47 10.70
C ASP A 18 -2.26 -2.81 9.55
N ILE A 19 -3.26 -3.64 9.84
CA ILE A 19 -4.26 -4.03 8.84
C ILE A 19 -5.30 -2.93 8.72
N ASP A 20 -5.37 -2.36 7.51
CA ASP A 20 -6.51 -1.60 7.05
C ASP A 20 -7.52 -2.54 6.37
N CYS A 21 -8.75 -2.51 6.86
CA CYS A 21 -9.85 -3.30 6.32
C CYS A 21 -10.83 -2.46 5.50
N ASP A 22 -10.52 -1.19 5.23
CA ASP A 22 -11.41 -0.28 4.52
C ASP A 22 -11.67 -0.72 3.07
N GLY A 23 -12.81 -0.27 2.54
CA GLY A 23 -13.27 -0.59 1.20
C GLY A 23 -14.50 -1.49 1.17
N ARG A 24 -14.72 -2.16 0.03
CA ARG A 24 -15.94 -2.94 -0.18
C ARG A 24 -15.97 -4.14 0.79
N PRO A 25 -17.06 -4.35 1.55
CA PRO A 25 -17.16 -5.46 2.48
C PRO A 25 -16.95 -6.82 1.78
N GLY A 26 -16.02 -7.60 2.31
CA GLY A 26 -15.74 -8.98 1.90
C GLY A 26 -15.94 -9.98 3.04
N PRO A 27 -15.57 -11.26 2.83
CA PRO A 27 -15.69 -12.30 3.84
C PRO A 27 -14.86 -12.04 5.12
N VAL A 28 -13.73 -11.33 5.02
CA VAL A 28 -12.81 -11.10 6.15
C VAL A 28 -12.82 -9.64 6.60
N CYS A 29 -12.64 -8.70 5.67
CA CYS A 29 -12.73 -7.27 5.95
C CYS A 29 -14.14 -6.73 5.70
N ASN A 30 -14.86 -6.39 6.77
CA ASN A 30 -16.22 -5.86 6.77
C ASN A 30 -16.52 -5.18 8.12
N ALA A 31 -17.78 -4.82 8.37
CA ALA A 31 -18.19 -4.16 9.62
C ALA A 31 -17.87 -4.95 10.91
N ALA A 32 -17.69 -6.27 10.82
CA ALA A 32 -17.28 -7.10 11.96
C ALA A 32 -15.77 -7.04 12.24
N SER A 33 -14.96 -6.49 11.34
CA SER A 33 -13.51 -6.37 11.50
C SER A 33 -13.12 -5.32 12.53
N GLY A 34 -14.01 -4.37 12.86
CA GLY A 34 -13.79 -3.45 13.96
C GLY A 34 -14.57 -2.14 13.81
N PRO A 35 -14.56 -1.29 14.85
CA PRO A 35 -15.31 -0.03 14.87
C PRO A 35 -14.77 1.02 13.89
N TYR A 36 -13.56 0.83 13.35
CA TYR A 36 -12.90 1.76 12.43
C TYR A 36 -13.13 1.42 10.95
N PHE A 37 -13.78 0.29 10.65
CA PHE A 37 -14.07 -0.10 9.27
C PHE A 37 -14.90 0.96 8.54
N GLN A 38 -14.43 1.33 7.36
CA GLN A 38 -15.15 2.16 6.39
C GLN A 38 -15.44 1.36 5.14
N GLY A 39 -16.69 1.45 4.65
CA GLY A 39 -17.12 0.80 3.41
C GLY A 39 -16.58 1.43 2.13
N THR A 40 -15.51 2.23 2.20
CA THR A 40 -14.95 3.04 1.11
C THR A 40 -13.43 3.09 1.21
N THR A 41 -12.77 3.39 0.10
CA THR A 41 -11.34 3.71 0.02
C THR A 41 -11.17 5.06 -0.66
N ALA A 42 -10.03 5.75 -0.48
CA ALA A 42 -9.76 7.03 -1.13
C ALA A 42 -9.76 6.93 -2.67
N TRP A 43 -9.51 5.75 -3.23
CA TRP A 43 -9.63 5.47 -4.65
C TRP A 43 -10.48 4.24 -4.94
N ASN A 44 -11.20 4.28 -6.06
CA ASN A 44 -12.05 3.19 -6.54
C ASN A 44 -11.32 2.36 -7.59
N GLY A 45 -11.76 1.11 -7.74
CA GLY A 45 -11.40 0.23 -8.85
C GLY A 45 -11.95 0.73 -10.19
N SER A 46 -11.58 0.04 -11.27
CA SER A 46 -12.04 0.38 -12.62
C SER A 46 -13.56 0.21 -12.81
N ASP A 47 -14.21 -0.56 -11.93
CA ASP A 47 -15.67 -0.74 -11.84
C ASP A 47 -16.39 0.39 -11.08
N GLY A 48 -15.66 1.40 -10.60
CA GLY A 48 -16.17 2.53 -9.84
C GLY A 48 -16.51 2.23 -8.38
N ARG A 49 -16.20 1.02 -7.88
CA ARG A 49 -16.42 0.62 -6.49
C ARG A 49 -15.15 0.78 -5.65
N PRO A 50 -15.26 0.93 -4.32
CA PRO A 50 -14.10 0.86 -3.43
C PRO A 50 -13.30 -0.44 -3.63
N LEU A 51 -12.00 -0.39 -3.35
CA LEU A 51 -11.14 -1.58 -3.40
C LEU A 51 -11.59 -2.60 -2.35
N SER A 52 -11.22 -3.86 -2.52
CA SER A 52 -11.41 -4.88 -1.48
C SER A 52 -10.11 -5.12 -0.75
N ALA A 53 -10.10 -4.86 0.57
CA ALA A 53 -8.95 -5.20 1.41
C ALA A 53 -8.64 -6.70 1.45
N ASP A 54 -9.64 -7.56 1.18
CA ASP A 54 -9.48 -9.02 1.11
C ASP A 54 -8.74 -9.50 -0.15
N GLU A 55 -8.81 -8.73 -1.24
CA GLU A 55 -8.38 -9.19 -2.57
C GLU A 55 -7.25 -8.35 -3.17
N VAL A 56 -7.20 -7.05 -2.87
CA VAL A 56 -6.28 -6.09 -3.49
C VAL A 56 -5.16 -5.75 -2.52
N PRO A 57 -3.89 -6.11 -2.81
CA PRO A 57 -2.75 -5.61 -2.04
C PRO A 57 -2.61 -4.10 -2.24
N TYR A 58 -2.97 -3.33 -1.21
CA TYR A 58 -2.79 -1.89 -1.22
C TYR A 58 -2.10 -1.41 0.06
N VAL A 59 -1.49 -0.23 -0.02
CA VAL A 59 -0.94 0.50 1.13
C VAL A 59 -1.74 1.77 1.36
N VAL A 60 -1.78 2.20 2.61
CA VAL A 60 -2.37 3.47 3.02
C VAL A 60 -1.24 4.49 3.17
N VAL A 61 -1.46 5.69 2.65
CA VAL A 61 -0.52 6.80 2.82
C VAL A 61 -1.14 7.89 3.70
N PRO A 62 -0.34 8.67 4.46
CA PRO A 62 -0.90 9.76 5.25
C PRO A 62 -1.71 10.73 4.40
N GLY A 63 -2.86 11.15 4.94
CA GLY A 63 -3.68 12.21 4.35
C GLY A 63 -2.92 13.54 4.20
N PRO A 64 -3.41 14.45 3.34
CA PRO A 64 -2.75 15.72 3.08
C PRO A 64 -2.67 16.60 4.34
N SER A 65 -1.48 17.15 4.61
CA SER A 65 -1.21 18.02 5.73
C SER A 65 -0.21 19.13 5.38
N ALA A 66 0.15 19.95 6.36
CA ALA A 66 1.25 20.91 6.20
C ALA A 66 2.63 20.23 6.07
N ARG A 67 2.77 18.99 6.57
CA ARG A 67 4.04 18.24 6.53
C ARG A 67 4.24 17.53 5.19
N TRP A 68 3.16 16.98 4.63
CA TRP A 68 3.23 16.24 3.39
C TRP A 68 1.88 16.25 2.67
N ARG A 69 1.92 16.33 1.33
CA ARG A 69 0.75 16.27 0.47
C ARG A 69 1.02 15.22 -0.62
N PRO A 70 0.38 14.03 -0.56
CA PRO A 70 0.68 12.92 -1.48
C PRO A 70 0.68 13.35 -2.96
N ALA A 71 -0.35 14.07 -3.38
CA ALA A 71 -0.50 14.54 -4.76
C ALA A 71 0.64 15.48 -5.21
N ALA A 72 1.18 16.31 -4.31
CA ALA A 72 2.31 17.19 -4.63
C ALA A 72 3.63 16.41 -4.80
N SER A 73 3.69 15.18 -4.29
CA SER A 73 4.79 14.24 -4.49
C SER A 73 4.52 13.22 -5.62
N GLY A 74 3.47 13.42 -6.41
CA GLY A 74 3.09 12.50 -7.49
C GLY A 74 2.45 11.19 -7.02
N VAL A 75 2.10 11.09 -5.72
CA VAL A 75 1.43 9.91 -5.14
C VAL A 75 -0.08 10.05 -5.27
N THR A 76 -0.73 9.05 -5.86
CA THR A 76 -2.18 8.97 -6.01
C THR A 76 -2.62 7.51 -6.14
N GLY A 77 -3.92 7.27 -6.35
CA GLY A 77 -4.48 5.94 -6.55
C GLY A 77 -3.76 5.19 -7.68
N GLY A 78 -3.33 3.97 -7.37
CA GLY A 78 -2.61 3.12 -8.30
C GLY A 78 -1.13 3.44 -8.42
N THR A 79 -0.59 4.44 -7.70
CA THR A 79 0.87 4.59 -7.57
C THR A 79 1.44 3.27 -7.07
N LEU A 80 2.44 2.73 -7.78
CA LEU A 80 3.04 1.46 -7.43
C LEU A 80 3.71 1.55 -6.06
N ALA A 81 3.40 0.58 -5.21
CA ALA A 81 4.03 0.36 -3.92
C ALA A 81 4.75 -1.00 -3.89
N VAL A 82 5.84 -1.06 -3.16
CA VAL A 82 6.59 -2.29 -2.88
C VAL A 82 6.76 -2.41 -1.38
N LEU A 83 6.40 -3.58 -0.86
CA LEU A 83 6.58 -3.95 0.54
C LEU A 83 7.72 -4.96 0.63
N VAL A 84 8.66 -4.73 1.54
CA VAL A 84 9.75 -5.67 1.82
C VAL A 84 9.76 -6.02 3.30
N HIS A 85 9.57 -7.31 3.60
CA HIS A 85 9.57 -7.83 4.96
C HIS A 85 9.97 -9.31 4.97
N GLY A 86 10.80 -9.73 5.94
CA GLY A 86 11.20 -11.14 6.10
C GLY A 86 11.80 -11.78 4.83
N GLY A 87 12.60 -11.02 4.06
CA GLY A 87 13.18 -11.48 2.79
C GLY A 87 12.18 -11.61 1.63
N ARG A 88 10.92 -11.20 1.80
CA ARG A 88 9.89 -11.21 0.77
C ARG A 88 9.72 -9.82 0.19
N VAL A 89 9.63 -9.74 -1.13
CA VAL A 89 9.26 -8.53 -1.88
C VAL A 89 7.85 -8.73 -2.42
N ARG A 90 6.94 -7.79 -2.14
CA ARG A 90 5.55 -7.82 -2.61
C ARG A 90 5.17 -6.50 -3.25
N TYR A 91 4.26 -6.60 -4.22
CA TYR A 91 3.85 -5.49 -5.06
C TYR A 91 2.41 -5.16 -4.74
N ALA A 92 2.18 -3.89 -4.48
CA ALA A 92 0.92 -3.32 -4.06
C ALA A 92 0.70 -2.00 -4.81
N VAL A 93 -0.41 -1.35 -4.51
CA VAL A 93 -0.75 -0.01 -4.99
C VAL A 93 -1.02 0.90 -3.80
N VAL A 94 -0.86 2.22 -3.98
CA VAL A 94 -1.49 3.18 -3.08
C VAL A 94 -3.00 3.10 -3.33
N GLY A 95 -3.74 2.63 -2.33
CA GLY A 95 -5.18 2.34 -2.43
C GLY A 95 -6.05 3.14 -1.46
N ASP A 96 -5.47 3.67 -0.39
CA ASP A 96 -6.19 4.54 0.54
C ASP A 96 -5.31 5.65 1.15
N THR A 97 -5.97 6.59 1.84
CA THR A 97 -5.34 7.60 2.68
C THR A 97 -5.84 7.54 4.11
N GLY A 98 -4.92 7.52 5.05
CA GLY A 98 -5.21 7.45 6.48
C GLY A 98 -5.04 8.80 7.19
N PRO A 99 -4.95 8.79 8.54
CA PRO A 99 -4.62 9.95 9.34
C PRO A 99 -3.34 10.67 8.86
N THR A 100 -3.24 11.98 9.13
CA THR A 100 -2.19 12.82 8.55
C THR A 100 -0.78 12.56 9.08
N ASP A 101 -0.65 11.78 10.15
CA ASP A 101 0.58 11.55 10.90
C ASP A 101 0.86 10.07 11.20
N VAL A 102 0.11 9.15 10.57
CA VAL A 102 0.25 7.70 10.68
C VAL A 102 0.80 7.10 9.37
N ILE A 103 1.67 6.10 9.51
CA ILE A 103 2.15 5.18 8.46
C ILE A 103 2.11 3.77 9.05
N GLY A 104 2.27 2.78 8.17
CA GLY A 104 2.30 1.37 8.54
C GLY A 104 1.03 0.65 8.12
N GLU A 105 0.02 1.34 7.61
CA GLU A 105 -1.23 0.68 7.25
C GLU A 105 -1.18 0.05 5.85
N ALA A 106 -1.70 -1.18 5.73
CA ALA A 106 -1.84 -1.89 4.47
C ALA A 106 -3.02 -2.86 4.51
N SER A 107 -3.52 -3.25 3.34
CA SER A 107 -4.68 -4.14 3.24
C SER A 107 -4.39 -5.54 3.78
N TYR A 108 -5.44 -6.24 4.18
CA TYR A 108 -5.34 -7.65 4.59
C TYR A 108 -4.68 -8.53 3.51
N ALA A 109 -5.00 -8.31 2.22
CA ALA A 109 -4.37 -8.97 1.09
C ALA A 109 -2.86 -8.68 0.99
N ALA A 110 -2.42 -7.45 1.32
CA ALA A 110 -1.00 -7.10 1.34
C ALA A 110 -0.27 -7.87 2.45
N ALA A 111 -0.83 -7.92 3.65
CA ALA A 111 -0.27 -8.66 4.79
C ALA A 111 -0.17 -10.16 4.50
N LEU A 112 -1.24 -10.78 3.98
CA LEU A 112 -1.23 -12.18 3.54
C LEU A 112 -0.15 -12.43 2.48
N SER A 113 0.05 -11.49 1.55
CA SER A 113 1.08 -11.63 0.53
C SER A 113 2.49 -11.68 1.16
N LEU A 114 2.72 -10.95 2.27
CA LEU A 114 3.96 -10.97 3.03
C LEU A 114 4.10 -12.22 3.93
N GLY A 115 3.07 -13.06 3.99
CA GLY A 115 3.03 -14.27 4.82
C GLY A 115 2.64 -14.00 6.27
N LEU A 116 2.06 -12.83 6.55
CA LEU A 116 1.47 -12.52 7.84
C LEU A 116 0.06 -13.11 7.85
N VAL A 117 -0.18 -14.09 8.73
CA VAL A 117 -1.41 -14.90 8.74
C VAL A 117 -2.08 -14.77 10.09
N GLY A 118 -3.38 -14.48 10.09
CA GLY A 118 -4.19 -14.34 11.28
C GLY A 118 -5.52 -13.65 10.95
N PRO A 119 -6.42 -13.48 11.93
CA PRO A 119 -7.54 -12.56 11.76
C PRO A 119 -7.01 -11.12 11.58
N PRO A 120 -7.74 -10.21 10.90
CA PRO A 120 -7.28 -8.85 10.63
C PRO A 120 -6.67 -8.11 11.82
N GLN A 121 -7.26 -8.26 13.01
CA GLN A 121 -6.80 -7.60 14.25
C GLN A 121 -5.44 -8.11 14.75
N ALA A 122 -4.95 -9.22 14.22
CA ALA A 122 -3.69 -9.85 14.61
C ALA A 122 -2.78 -10.22 13.42
N ALA A 123 -3.20 -9.93 12.18
CA ALA A 123 -2.44 -10.27 10.96
C ALA A 123 -1.40 -9.20 10.57
N GLY A 124 -1.28 -8.14 11.36
CA GLY A 124 -0.20 -7.16 11.26
C GLY A 124 1.14 -7.69 11.78
N THR A 125 2.16 -6.83 11.74
CA THR A 125 3.45 -7.10 12.40
C THR A 125 3.99 -5.85 13.07
N GLN A 126 4.66 -6.01 14.20
CA GLN A 126 5.41 -4.95 14.88
C GLN A 126 6.86 -4.86 14.38
N ASP A 127 7.28 -5.82 13.54
CA ASP A 127 8.58 -5.81 12.89
C ASP A 127 8.59 -4.83 11.71
N ASP A 128 9.80 -4.36 11.38
CA ASP A 128 10.02 -3.45 10.26
C ASP A 128 9.55 -4.03 8.91
N VAL A 129 8.67 -3.28 8.25
CA VAL A 129 8.30 -3.41 6.85
C VAL A 129 8.80 -2.17 6.11
N LEU A 130 9.59 -2.37 5.06
CA LEU A 130 9.99 -1.28 4.16
C LEU A 130 8.88 -1.04 3.14
N TYR A 131 8.41 0.19 3.07
CA TYR A 131 7.48 0.69 2.07
C TYR A 131 8.28 1.50 1.06
N LEU A 132 8.18 1.16 -0.22
CA LEU A 132 8.84 1.86 -1.32
C LEU A 132 7.82 2.21 -2.40
N LEU A 133 7.57 3.50 -2.60
CA LEU A 133 6.68 4.01 -3.63
C LEU A 133 7.45 4.47 -4.86
N PHE A 134 6.83 4.26 -6.02
CA PHE A 134 7.29 4.71 -7.32
C PHE A 134 6.26 5.68 -7.93
N PRO A 135 6.31 6.99 -7.60
CA PRO A 135 5.38 7.99 -8.12
C PRO A 135 5.31 8.08 -9.66
N ASP A 136 6.37 7.66 -10.35
CA ASP A 136 6.46 7.62 -11.80
C ASP A 136 5.72 6.42 -12.45
N THR A 137 5.21 5.49 -11.64
CA THR A 137 4.60 4.26 -12.10
C THR A 137 3.18 4.14 -11.57
N ARG A 138 2.21 4.11 -12.49
CA ARG A 138 0.79 3.92 -12.16
C ARG A 138 0.30 2.57 -12.67
N VAL A 139 -0.25 1.77 -11.77
CA VAL A 139 -0.90 0.50 -12.04
C VAL A 139 -2.35 0.77 -12.46
N HIS A 140 -2.78 0.15 -13.56
CA HIS A 140 -4.16 0.19 -14.02
C HIS A 140 -4.50 -1.14 -14.72
N PRO A 141 -5.62 -1.80 -14.39
CA PRO A 141 -6.56 -1.47 -13.30
C PRO A 141 -5.89 -1.51 -11.92
N ILE A 142 -6.30 -0.61 -11.01
CA ILE A 142 -5.69 -0.48 -9.67
C ILE A 142 -5.93 -1.73 -8.83
N GLU A 143 -7.07 -2.37 -9.03
CA GLU A 143 -7.51 -3.58 -8.33
C GLU A 143 -6.87 -4.87 -8.85
N ASP A 144 -6.07 -4.83 -9.92
CA ASP A 144 -5.46 -6.03 -10.51
C ASP A 144 -4.09 -6.33 -9.87
N PRO A 145 -3.97 -7.36 -9.01
CA PRO A 145 -2.69 -7.70 -8.40
C PRO A 145 -1.68 -8.21 -9.44
N ALA A 146 -2.12 -8.73 -10.58
CA ALA A 146 -1.23 -9.16 -11.66
C ALA A 146 -0.59 -7.95 -12.37
N ALA A 147 -1.36 -6.90 -12.62
CA ALA A 147 -0.85 -5.63 -13.12
C ALA A 147 0.19 -5.03 -12.16
N ALA A 148 -0.11 -5.00 -10.85
CA ALA A 148 0.82 -4.52 -9.82
C ALA A 148 2.14 -5.33 -9.82
N ARG A 149 2.06 -6.67 -9.87
CA ARG A 149 3.25 -7.54 -9.96
C ARG A 149 4.06 -7.30 -11.23
N ALA A 150 3.39 -7.12 -12.38
CA ALA A 150 4.07 -6.91 -13.65
C ALA A 150 4.81 -5.56 -13.68
N ALA A 151 4.11 -4.48 -13.35
CA ALA A 151 4.69 -3.14 -13.25
C ALA A 151 5.81 -3.08 -12.20
N GLY A 152 5.56 -3.69 -11.04
CA GLY A 152 6.50 -3.79 -9.94
C GLY A 152 7.81 -4.47 -10.30
N ARG A 153 7.76 -5.64 -10.93
CA ARG A 153 8.97 -6.34 -11.38
C ARG A 153 9.77 -5.54 -12.39
N ALA A 154 9.10 -4.92 -13.37
CA ALA A 154 9.77 -4.10 -14.37
C ALA A 154 10.43 -2.87 -13.72
N ARG A 155 9.71 -2.16 -12.85
CA ARG A 155 10.18 -0.92 -12.22
C ARG A 155 11.28 -1.14 -11.20
N VAL A 156 11.19 -2.17 -10.36
CA VAL A 156 12.25 -2.55 -9.41
C VAL A 156 13.51 -2.97 -10.15
N SER A 157 13.39 -3.77 -11.22
CA SER A 157 14.55 -4.15 -12.04
C SER A 157 15.27 -2.92 -12.62
N ARG A 158 14.52 -1.90 -13.06
CA ARG A 158 15.07 -0.63 -13.53
C ARG A 158 15.71 0.16 -12.39
N TYR A 159 15.03 0.28 -11.24
CA TYR A 159 15.55 0.96 -10.06
C TYR A 159 16.91 0.41 -9.64
N LEU A 160 17.07 -0.91 -9.58
CA LEU A 160 18.33 -1.53 -9.22
C LEU A 160 19.46 -1.18 -10.20
N ARG A 161 19.18 -1.13 -11.51
CA ARG A 161 20.16 -0.70 -12.52
C ARG A 161 20.54 0.78 -12.41
N GLU A 162 19.60 1.63 -12.03
CA GLU A 162 19.82 3.08 -11.87
C GLU A 162 20.55 3.44 -10.57
N THR A 163 20.52 2.55 -9.57
CA THR A 163 20.99 2.83 -8.21
C THR A 163 22.20 2.01 -7.78
N THR A 164 22.53 0.94 -8.51
CA THR A 164 23.79 0.22 -8.33
C THR A 164 24.96 1.09 -8.84
N PRO A 165 26.04 1.25 -8.07
CA PRO A 165 27.23 2.01 -8.47
C PRO A 165 27.90 1.49 -9.74
#